data_AF-G9KCK9-F1
#
_entry.id   AF-G9KCK9-F1
#
_cell.length_a   1.000
_cell.length_b   1.000
_cell.length_c   1.000
_cell.angle_alpha   90.00
_cell.angle_beta   90.00
_cell.angle_gamma   90.00
#
_symmetry.space_group_name_H-M   'P 1'
#
loop_
_entity.id
_entity.type
_entity.pdbx_description
1 polymer ?
#
loop_
_entity_poly.entity_id
_entity_poly.type
_entity_poly.pdbx_seq_one_letter_code
_entity_poly.pdbx_strand_id
1 'polypeptide(L)'
;LAELLRVAGEDPEERRGQVLILLVEQALRFHDYKAASVHCRELMATGYSKSWDVCSQLGQSESYQDLATCQELMAFALTHCPPSSIEPLLAASSSLQREILCQKVNFQIHPEGGESINVSPLTGRAQQEGEAGVPGSNSDLFHWSTAATMKVLSSTTTTT
;
A
#
# COMPACT_ATOMS: atom_id res chain seq x y z
N LEU A 1 34.55 -3.27 -13.63
CA LEU A 1 35.30 -3.03 -12.37
C LEU A 1 35.18 -4.21 -11.39
N ALA A 2 33.97 -4.64 -10.99
CA ALA A 2 33.78 -5.76 -10.05
C ALA A 2 34.47 -7.08 -10.48
N GLU A 3 34.51 -7.34 -11.78
CA GLU A 3 35.26 -8.46 -12.37
C GLU A 3 36.79 -8.32 -12.15
N LEU A 4 37.34 -7.13 -12.45
CA LEU A 4 38.76 -6.83 -12.22
C LEU A 4 39.14 -6.95 -10.74
N LEU A 5 38.22 -6.61 -9.84
CA LEU A 5 38.39 -6.74 -8.39
C LEU A 5 38.14 -8.16 -7.87
N ARG A 6 37.78 -9.11 -8.74
CA ARG A 6 37.43 -10.49 -8.40
C ARG A 6 36.39 -10.60 -7.27
N VAL A 7 35.41 -9.69 -7.26
CA VAL A 7 34.22 -9.81 -6.39
C VAL A 7 33.57 -11.17 -6.66
N ALA A 8 33.30 -11.94 -5.62
CA ALA A 8 32.82 -13.33 -5.68
C ALA A 8 33.73 -14.32 -6.47
N GLY A 9 35.01 -14.02 -6.66
CA GLY A 9 35.96 -14.91 -7.31
C GLY A 9 35.65 -15.13 -8.80
N GLU A 10 35.47 -16.39 -9.19
CA GLU A 10 35.21 -16.82 -10.58
C GLU A 10 33.71 -17.03 -10.88
N ASP A 11 32.81 -16.70 -9.95
CA ASP A 11 31.36 -16.84 -10.15
C ASP A 11 30.77 -15.53 -10.70
N PRO A 12 30.45 -15.45 -12.00
CA PRO A 12 29.89 -14.24 -12.60
C PRO A 12 28.46 -13.94 -12.11
N GLU A 13 27.66 -14.96 -11.80
CA GLU A 13 26.27 -14.78 -11.36
C GLU A 13 26.21 -14.27 -9.92
N GLU A 14 27.01 -14.87 -9.03
CA GLU A 14 27.15 -14.39 -7.65
C GLU A 14 27.69 -12.96 -7.63
N ARG A 15 28.69 -12.66 -8.47
CA ARG A 15 29.24 -11.29 -8.62
C ARG A 15 28.17 -10.31 -9.08
N ARG A 16 27.39 -10.67 -10.10
CA ARG A 16 26.29 -9.81 -10.61
C ARG A 16 25.26 -9.55 -9.52
N GLY A 17 24.84 -10.60 -8.80
CA GLY A 17 23.91 -10.48 -7.68
C GLY A 17 24.40 -9.52 -6.59
N GLN A 18 25.67 -9.65 -6.17
CA GLN A 18 26.28 -8.75 -5.20
C GLN A 18 26.35 -7.30 -5.69
N VAL A 19 26.74 -7.07 -6.95
CA VAL A 19 26.77 -5.73 -7.54
C VAL A 19 25.37 -5.11 -7.58
N LEU A 20 24.35 -5.88 -7.98
CA LEU A 20 22.97 -5.40 -8.00
C LEU A 20 22.44 -5.07 -6.60
N ILE A 21 22.75 -5.87 -5.58
CA ILE A 21 22.42 -5.55 -4.18
C ILE A 21 23.01 -4.19 -3.79
N LEU A 22 24.29 -3.95 -4.07
CA LEU A 22 24.95 -2.67 -3.76
C LEU A 22 24.29 -1.49 -4.48
N LEU A 23 23.86 -1.68 -5.74
CA LEU A 23 23.12 -0.66 -6.49
C LEU A 23 21.75 -0.37 -5.85
N VAL A 24 21.02 -1.40 -5.42
CA VAL A 24 19.75 -1.22 -4.70
C VAL A 24 19.97 -0.47 -3.40
N GLU A 25 20.94 -0.89 -2.56
CA GLU A 25 21.25 -0.20 -1.30
C GLU A 25 21.55 1.27 -1.54
N GLN A 26 22.34 1.58 -2.58
CA GLN A 26 22.69 2.96 -2.87
C GLN A 26 21.51 3.78 -3.38
N ALA A 27 20.66 3.18 -4.21
CA ALA A 27 19.43 3.81 -4.70
C ALA A 27 18.45 4.08 -3.54
N LEU A 28 18.28 3.14 -2.61
CA LEU A 28 17.47 3.30 -1.41
C LEU A 28 17.98 4.43 -0.52
N ARG A 29 19.30 4.52 -0.30
CA ARG A 29 19.92 5.62 0.47
C ARG A 29 19.67 7.01 -0.11
N PHE A 30 19.51 7.11 -1.43
CA PHE A 30 19.22 8.37 -2.12
C PHE A 30 17.73 8.53 -2.47
N HIS A 31 16.86 7.65 -1.97
CA HIS A 31 15.42 7.64 -2.27
C HIS A 31 15.10 7.53 -3.77
N ASP A 32 16.00 6.96 -4.58
CA ASP A 32 15.76 6.63 -5.98
C ASP A 32 15.04 5.28 -6.06
N TYR A 33 13.77 5.27 -5.65
CA TYR A 33 12.95 4.05 -5.60
C TYR A 33 12.68 3.47 -6.99
N LYS A 34 12.79 4.27 -8.05
CA LYS A 34 12.65 3.81 -9.42
C LYS A 34 13.85 2.98 -9.85
N ALA A 35 15.07 3.45 -9.58
CA ALA A 35 16.28 2.65 -9.83
C ALA A 35 16.31 1.40 -8.94
N ALA A 36 15.97 1.56 -7.65
CA ALA A 36 15.89 0.44 -6.72
C ALA A 36 14.93 -0.65 -7.21
N SER A 37 13.74 -0.29 -7.70
CA SER A 37 12.75 -1.27 -8.17
C SER A 37 13.20 -2.01 -9.43
N VAL A 38 13.89 -1.34 -10.36
CA VAL A 38 14.46 -1.99 -11.54
C VAL A 38 15.48 -3.06 -11.13
N HIS A 39 16.42 -2.72 -10.26
CA HIS A 39 17.44 -3.67 -9.82
C HIS A 39 16.88 -4.79 -8.94
N CYS A 40 15.89 -4.51 -8.07
CA CYS A 40 15.20 -5.56 -7.31
C CYS A 40 14.47 -6.55 -8.24
N ARG A 41 13.76 -6.08 -9.27
CA ARG A 41 13.10 -6.97 -10.22
C ARG A 41 14.11 -7.82 -11.00
N GLU A 42 15.26 -7.26 -11.35
CA GLU A 42 16.35 -8.03 -11.99
C GLU A 42 16.85 -9.15 -11.06
N LEU A 43 17.12 -8.83 -9.78
CA LEU A 43 17.51 -9.81 -8.76
C LEU A 43 16.47 -10.92 -8.55
N MET A 44 15.19 -10.54 -8.55
CA MET A 44 14.08 -11.49 -8.45
C MET A 44 13.99 -12.39 -9.68
N ALA A 45 14.17 -11.84 -10.89
CA ALA A 45 14.13 -12.59 -12.14
C ALA A 45 15.26 -13.63 -12.23
N THR A 46 16.43 -13.36 -11.64
CA THR A 46 17.52 -14.33 -11.54
C THR A 46 17.35 -15.32 -10.38
N GLY A 47 16.33 -15.14 -9.52
CA GLY A 47 16.14 -15.98 -8.33
C GLY A 47 17.24 -15.82 -7.28
N TYR A 48 17.90 -14.66 -7.21
CA TYR A 48 19.05 -14.46 -6.34
C TYR A 48 18.61 -14.25 -4.88
N SER A 49 18.39 -15.35 -4.16
CA SER A 49 17.75 -15.36 -2.82
C SER A 49 18.39 -14.44 -1.77
N LYS A 50 19.69 -14.16 -1.86
CA LYS A 50 20.41 -13.24 -0.97
C LYS A 50 19.87 -11.79 -1.03
N SER A 51 19.13 -11.43 -2.08
CA SER A 51 18.52 -10.09 -2.21
C SER A 51 17.24 -9.91 -1.41
N TRP A 52 16.77 -10.91 -0.65
CA TRP A 52 15.52 -10.82 0.11
C TRP A 52 15.46 -9.56 0.98
N ASP A 53 16.58 -9.16 1.60
CA ASP A 53 16.63 -8.04 2.53
C ASP A 53 16.38 -6.71 1.80
N VAL A 54 17.12 -6.43 0.72
CA VAL A 54 16.95 -5.19 -0.06
C VAL A 54 15.60 -5.14 -0.79
N CYS A 55 15.09 -6.28 -1.25
CA CYS A 55 13.71 -6.39 -1.75
C CYS A 55 12.72 -6.02 -0.65
N SER A 56 12.96 -6.49 0.57
CA SER A 56 12.10 -6.21 1.70
C SER A 56 12.11 -4.73 2.12
N GLN A 57 13.27 -4.08 2.08
CA GLN A 57 13.42 -2.66 2.41
C GLN A 57 12.64 -1.80 1.40
N LEU A 58 12.75 -2.09 0.11
CA LEU A 58 12.00 -1.37 -0.92
C LEU A 58 10.48 -1.60 -0.78
N GLY A 59 10.04 -2.85 -0.58
CA GLY A 59 8.61 -3.16 -0.47
C GLY A 59 7.94 -2.61 0.80
N GLN A 60 8.72 -2.21 1.81
CA GLN A 60 8.25 -1.54 3.04
C GLN A 60 8.44 -0.01 3.00
N SER A 61 8.98 0.53 1.91
CA SER A 61 9.23 1.97 1.81
C SER A 61 7.93 2.74 1.60
N GLU A 62 7.49 3.48 2.61
CA GLU A 62 6.26 4.30 2.57
C GLU A 62 6.26 5.35 1.44
N SER A 63 7.44 5.79 1.01
CA SER A 63 7.60 6.78 -0.07
C SER A 63 7.52 6.17 -1.48
N TYR A 64 7.44 4.84 -1.60
CA TYR A 64 7.31 4.14 -2.88
C TYR A 64 5.85 3.72 -3.12
N GLN A 65 5.22 4.32 -4.14
CA GLN A 65 3.76 4.28 -4.33
C GLN A 65 3.25 3.10 -5.17
N ASP A 66 4.14 2.33 -5.79
CA ASP A 66 3.75 1.18 -6.62
C ASP A 66 3.47 -0.04 -5.73
N LEU A 67 2.24 -0.10 -5.20
CA LEU A 67 1.82 -1.15 -4.29
C LEU A 67 1.87 -2.56 -4.91
N ALA A 68 1.67 -2.68 -6.23
CA ALA A 68 1.77 -3.95 -6.92
C ALA A 68 3.20 -4.47 -6.87
N THR A 69 4.18 -3.60 -7.16
CA THR A 69 5.59 -3.94 -7.03
C THR A 69 5.97 -4.21 -5.57
N CYS A 70 5.46 -3.42 -4.60
CA CYS A 70 5.69 -3.70 -3.18
C CYS A 70 5.20 -5.11 -2.81
N GLN A 71 4.03 -5.53 -3.31
CA GLN A 71 3.48 -6.85 -3.04
C GLN A 71 4.36 -7.97 -3.59
N GLU A 72 4.86 -7.83 -4.81
CA GLU A 72 5.79 -8.79 -5.43
C GLU A 72 7.11 -8.89 -4.64
N LEU A 73 7.67 -7.76 -4.24
CA LEU A 73 8.89 -7.69 -3.43
C LEU A 73 8.72 -8.37 -2.07
N MET A 74 7.58 -8.13 -1.40
CA MET A 74 7.23 -8.77 -0.13
C MET A 74 7.06 -10.28 -0.27
N ALA A 75 6.41 -10.75 -1.32
CA ALA A 75 6.25 -12.18 -1.58
C ALA A 75 7.61 -12.87 -1.80
N PHE A 76 8.50 -12.25 -2.58
CA PHE A 76 9.85 -12.73 -2.78
C PHE A 76 10.65 -12.77 -1.47
N ALA A 77 10.61 -11.67 -0.69
CA ALA A 77 11.31 -11.59 0.58
C ALA A 77 10.84 -12.71 1.54
N LEU A 78 9.53 -12.92 1.70
CA LEU A 78 8.98 -13.98 2.55
C LEU A 78 9.41 -15.39 2.11
N THR A 79 9.60 -15.61 0.81
CA THR A 79 10.03 -16.91 0.26
C THR A 79 11.50 -17.22 0.59
N HIS A 80 12.34 -16.20 0.73
CA HIS A 80 13.80 -16.36 0.85
C HIS A 80 14.38 -15.87 2.18
N CYS A 81 13.57 -15.25 3.05
CA CYS A 81 14.04 -14.73 4.32
C CYS A 81 14.44 -15.85 5.31
N PRO A 82 15.38 -15.56 6.23
CA PRO A 82 15.68 -16.46 7.33
C PRO A 82 14.51 -16.52 8.34
N PRO A 83 14.39 -17.59 9.13
CA PRO A 83 13.29 -17.74 10.10
C PRO A 83 13.13 -16.58 11.08
N SER A 84 14.23 -15.92 11.46
CA SER A 84 14.24 -14.75 12.35
C SER A 84 13.50 -13.53 11.79
N SER A 85 13.31 -13.47 10.47
CA SER A 85 12.70 -12.32 9.78
C SER A 85 11.27 -12.61 9.32
N ILE A 86 10.76 -13.84 9.47
CA ILE A 86 9.43 -14.22 8.99
C ILE A 86 8.33 -13.39 9.67
N GLU A 87 8.34 -13.32 11.00
CA GLU A 87 7.32 -12.62 11.77
C GLU A 87 7.22 -11.12 11.41
N PRO A 88 8.32 -10.33 11.43
CA PRO A 88 8.23 -8.92 11.05
C PRO A 88 7.82 -8.72 9.59
N LEU A 89 8.30 -9.56 8.66
CA LEU A 89 7.92 -9.45 7.25
C LEU A 89 6.46 -9.83 6.99
N LEU A 90 5.91 -10.81 7.73
CA LEU A 90 4.50 -11.16 7.66
C LEU A 90 3.62 -10.02 8.18
N ALA A 91 4.02 -9.38 9.28
CA ALA A 91 3.32 -8.22 9.80
C ALA A 91 3.31 -7.05 8.80
N ALA A 92 4.45 -6.76 8.18
CA ALA A 92 4.58 -5.75 7.14
C ALA A 92 3.72 -6.08 5.91
N SER A 93 3.77 -7.33 5.43
CA SER A 93 2.97 -7.82 4.31
C SER A 93 1.46 -7.72 4.58
N SER A 94 1.02 -8.06 5.79
CA SER A 94 -0.37 -7.88 6.22
C SER A 94 -0.79 -6.40 6.23
N SER A 95 0.11 -5.50 6.63
CA SER A 95 -0.14 -4.05 6.56
C SER A 95 -0.31 -3.57 5.13
N LEU A 96 0.60 -3.98 4.24
CA LEU A 96 0.53 -3.66 2.82
C LEU A 96 -0.77 -4.19 2.18
N GLN A 97 -1.19 -5.41 2.50
CA GLN A 97 -2.44 -5.98 2.02
C GLN A 97 -3.67 -5.18 2.47
N ARG A 98 -3.68 -4.69 3.71
CA ARG A 98 -4.73 -3.78 4.20
C ARG A 98 -4.74 -2.47 3.43
N GLU A 99 -3.57 -1.89 3.17
CA GLU A 99 -3.46 -0.65 2.39
C GLU A 99 -3.99 -0.80 0.95
N ILE A 100 -3.58 -1.87 0.26
CA ILE A 100 -4.07 -2.21 -1.08
C ILE A 100 -5.59 -2.35 -1.09
N LEU A 101 -6.15 -3.04 -0.09
CA LEU A 101 -7.59 -3.22 0.03
C LEU A 101 -8.31 -1.88 0.26
N CYS A 102 -7.82 -1.07 1.20
CA CYS A 102 -8.37 0.27 1.45
C CYS A 102 -8.35 1.15 0.20
N GLN A 103 -7.25 1.14 -0.55
CA GLN A 103 -7.14 1.89 -1.80
C GLN A 103 -8.19 1.44 -2.81
N LYS A 104 -8.36 0.12 -3.00
CA LYS A 104 -9.37 -0.46 -3.90
C LYS A 104 -10.81 -0.14 -3.47
N VAL A 105 -11.09 -0.12 -2.18
CA VAL A 105 -12.44 0.21 -1.65
C VAL A 105 -12.73 1.70 -1.83
N ASN A 106 -11.75 2.58 -1.57
CA ASN A 106 -11.93 4.02 -1.73
C ASN A 106 -12.26 4.42 -3.18
N PHE A 107 -11.64 3.77 -4.16
CA PHE A 107 -11.98 3.96 -5.58
C PHE A 107 -13.40 3.51 -5.94
N GLN A 108 -13.97 2.53 -5.23
CA GLN A 108 -15.33 2.04 -5.51
C GLN A 108 -16.43 2.89 -4.84
N ILE A 109 -16.11 3.57 -3.74
CA ILE A 109 -17.06 4.45 -3.03
C ILE A 109 -17.20 5.82 -3.72
N HIS A 110 -16.20 6.24 -4.49
CA HIS A 110 -16.26 7.43 -5.34
C HIS A 110 -16.28 7.05 -6.83
N PRO A 111 -17.38 6.52 -7.37
CA PRO A 111 -17.56 6.55 -8.82
C PRO A 111 -17.73 8.02 -9.21
N GLU A 112 -16.92 8.49 -10.15
CA GLU A 112 -17.07 9.78 -10.84
C GLU A 112 -18.53 9.99 -11.29
N GLY A 113 -19.32 10.63 -10.44
CA GLY A 113 -20.62 11.24 -10.74
C GLY A 113 -20.42 12.74 -10.86
N GLY A 114 -19.58 13.15 -11.81
CA GLY A 114 -19.16 14.52 -12.04
C GLY A 114 -19.67 15.09 -13.36
N GLU A 115 -20.97 15.00 -13.65
CA GLU A 115 -21.58 15.89 -14.64
C GLU A 115 -21.86 17.25 -14.00
N SER A 116 -21.12 18.23 -14.52
CA SER A 116 -21.09 19.64 -14.13
C SER A 116 -22.45 20.31 -14.29
N ILE A 117 -23.01 20.84 -13.20
CA ILE A 117 -23.87 22.03 -13.29
C ILE A 117 -23.11 23.18 -12.67
N ASN A 118 -22.47 23.91 -13.58
CA ASN A 118 -21.87 25.20 -13.39
C ASN A 118 -22.87 26.20 -12.79
N VAL A 119 -22.68 26.59 -11.52
CA VAL A 119 -23.11 27.91 -11.05
C VAL A 119 -22.10 28.43 -10.05
N SER A 120 -21.36 29.46 -10.44
CA SER A 120 -20.68 30.41 -9.55
C SER A 120 -21.22 31.82 -9.85
N PRO A 121 -20.93 32.85 -9.04
CA PRO A 121 -21.30 33.00 -7.63
C PRO A 121 -22.02 34.36 -7.41
N LEU A 122 -23.10 34.41 -6.63
CA LEU A 122 -23.76 35.68 -6.30
C LEU A 122 -23.44 36.13 -4.88
N THR A 123 -22.58 37.14 -4.83
CA THR A 123 -22.28 38.03 -3.71
C THR A 123 -23.56 38.69 -3.18
N GLY A 124 -23.77 38.71 -1.85
CA GLY A 124 -24.96 39.37 -1.30
C GLY A 124 -25.11 39.40 0.22
N ARG A 125 -24.24 40.17 0.90
CA ARG A 125 -24.53 41.02 2.09
C ARG A 125 -24.88 40.39 3.46
N ALA A 126 -24.33 41.02 4.49
CA ALA A 126 -24.35 40.69 5.91
C ALA A 126 -25.62 41.12 6.69
N GLN A 127 -25.72 40.60 7.94
CA GLN A 127 -26.57 40.97 9.10
C GLN A 127 -28.00 40.38 9.12
N GLN A 128 -28.58 39.78 10.18
CA GLN A 128 -28.25 39.69 11.62
C GLN A 128 -29.24 38.72 12.35
N GLU A 129 -28.72 37.97 13.34
CA GLU A 129 -29.29 37.35 14.59
C GLU A 129 -30.54 36.45 14.63
N GLY A 130 -30.41 35.34 15.38
CA GLY A 130 -31.54 34.56 15.93
C GLY A 130 -31.26 33.12 16.40
N GLU A 131 -30.51 32.96 17.50
CA GLU A 131 -30.53 31.92 18.56
C GLU A 131 -30.75 30.39 18.28
N ALA A 132 -29.96 29.61 19.04
CA ALA A 132 -30.13 28.22 19.50
C ALA A 132 -29.60 27.04 18.64
N GLY A 133 -28.67 26.26 19.22
CA GLY A 133 -28.49 24.84 18.90
C GLY A 133 -27.05 24.38 18.64
N VAL A 134 -26.51 23.55 19.55
CA VAL A 134 -25.15 22.98 19.58
C VAL A 134 -24.92 21.88 18.50
N PRO A 135 -23.73 21.23 18.42
CA PRO A 135 -22.96 21.03 17.20
C PRO A 135 -23.34 19.74 16.43
N GLY A 136 -23.16 19.77 15.10
CA GLY A 136 -23.30 18.59 14.23
C GLY A 136 -22.30 17.49 14.60
N SER A 137 -22.74 16.59 15.46
CA SER A 137 -22.05 15.39 15.92
C SER A 137 -22.14 14.31 14.85
N ASN A 138 -21.01 13.64 14.58
CA ASN A 138 -20.82 12.51 13.66
C ASN A 138 -21.60 11.23 14.06
N SER A 139 -22.71 11.37 14.80
CA SER A 139 -23.54 10.30 15.35
C SER A 139 -24.53 9.70 14.34
N ASP A 140 -24.85 10.43 13.26
CA ASP A 140 -25.88 9.99 12.32
C ASP A 140 -25.41 8.82 11.42
N LEU A 141 -24.10 8.72 11.20
CA LEU A 141 -23.50 7.63 10.42
C LEU A 141 -23.63 6.27 11.13
N PHE A 142 -23.60 6.26 12.46
CA PHE A 142 -23.64 5.02 13.23
C PHE A 142 -25.05 4.45 13.42
N HIS A 143 -26.08 5.31 13.39
CA HIS A 143 -27.47 4.84 13.55
C HIS A 143 -27.99 4.10 12.30
N TRP A 144 -27.56 4.50 11.10
CA TRP A 144 -28.00 3.84 9.86
C TRP A 144 -27.49 2.41 9.74
N SER A 145 -26.25 2.15 10.19
CA SER A 145 -25.64 0.82 10.09
C SER A 145 -26.27 -0.22 11.02
N THR A 146 -26.99 0.18 12.08
CA THR A 146 -27.64 -0.77 13.01
C THR A 146 -29.09 -1.07 12.63
N ALA A 147 -29.78 -0.15 11.95
CA ALA A 147 -31.19 -0.32 11.58
C ALA A 147 -31.41 -1.37 10.47
N ALA A 148 -30.42 -1.61 9.61
CA ALA A 148 -30.55 -2.55 8.50
C ALA A 148 -30.46 -4.04 8.91
N THR A 149 -29.80 -4.37 10.04
CA THR A 149 -29.56 -5.76 10.44
C THR A 149 -30.69 -6.35 11.30
N MET A 150 -31.51 -5.53 11.97
CA MET A 150 -32.66 -6.01 12.75
C MET A 150 -33.96 -6.18 11.95
N LYS A 151 -34.01 -5.74 10.68
CA LYS A 151 -35.24 -5.84 9.84
C LYS A 151 -35.40 -7.18 9.10
N VAL A 152 -34.50 -8.14 9.29
CA VAL A 152 -34.57 -9.48 8.67
C VAL A 152 -35.04 -10.56 9.67
N LEU A 153 -35.15 -10.23 10.97
CA LEU A 153 -35.59 -11.17 12.01
C LEU A 153 -37.08 -11.08 12.36
N SER A 154 -37.84 -10.15 11.76
CA SER A 154 -39.28 -9.96 12.07
C SER A 154 -40.25 -10.62 11.08
N SER A 155 -39.77 -11.35 10.07
CA SER A 155 -40.61 -11.93 9.00
C SER A 155 -40.77 -13.45 9.04
N THR A 156 -40.41 -14.13 10.14
CA THR A 156 -40.62 -15.58 10.27
C THR A 156 -41.50 -15.92 11.47
N THR A 157 -42.76 -15.49 11.41
CA THR A 157 -43.83 -16.05 12.22
C THR A 157 -45.12 -15.95 11.41
N THR A 158 -45.88 -17.05 11.35
CA THR A 158 -47.23 -17.25 10.81
C THR A 158 -47.39 -17.66 9.34
N THR A 159 -47.64 -18.96 9.12
CA THR A 159 -48.74 -19.56 8.31
C THR A 159 -48.72 -21.07 8.61
N THR A 160 -49.47 -21.50 9.63
CA THR A 160 -50.68 -22.36 9.57
C THR A 160 -50.38 -23.84 9.51
#